data_AF-A0A939HHQ8-F1
#
_entry.id   AF-A0A939HHQ8-F1
#
_cell.length_a   1.000
_cell.length_b   1.000
_cell.length_c   1.000
_cell.angle_alpha   90.00
_cell.angle_beta   90.00
_cell.angle_gamma   90.00
#
_symmetry.space_group_name_H-M   'P 1'
#
loop_
_entity.id
_entity.type
_entity.pdbx_description
1 polymer ?
#
loop_
_entity_poly.entity_id
_entity_poly.type
_entity_poly.pdbx_seq_one_letter_code
_entity_poly.pdbx_strand_id
1 'polypeptide(L)'
;MDIKVYVCHHKPWSTLKNEVFEPIQVGRSLAKTYLPGMIGDDTEDNISDKNKEWCELTALYWIWKNTSHDYVGLMHYRRYVSFNPDIHRDEVIHGIDPQDTKRNRWTHDGLAALFQTYSVVTSPLYNIHPPGLPHRIQSSYDHYCNEHYKKDIDTMMSIIEEQFPDYYIDSLHSIYAHQCFFGNIAIMRRDIFEDYCSFLFSVLEEVERRIDISPYDPYQKRIFGFLAERLTNVFFEHLKSRDKTLKIHHAPMVYVGEKDPVFDYASLSSRIIKKTPQENAISFGGAINIVMSFDDRYANHAQATIESLLAHTRNGNSIYFHIIHDARLSQDKIHQFKNTYQGRTNFSFYLAENTFIEKFPLNRGYISINTYYRLVMQDLFPASVSRVIYLDSDIIICDDITKLWNIDLGGKIVGGCLDEGGVLQSRRLFGNKANNTYVNAGILLFDIQKAVEKYSNLSFYYSEVFYKNQPLITLQDQDIINIAYKDDLHILPLNWNTNSRIYTANDLDHAYSPQAEQDARENPQIVHFTDSRKPWKFSCTHPLKLLYWFYREKADTGPISFYEKISKSNTTIKLRTDEKMLYINSDRINVKIPKKMAVQLLKLIKR
;
A
#
# COMPACT_ATOMS: atom_id res chain seq x y z
N MET A 1 9.50 -22.80 33.10
CA MET A 1 9.91 -22.42 31.74
C MET A 1 10.03 -20.92 31.72
N ASP A 2 11.25 -20.42 31.77
CA ASP A 2 11.52 -18.98 31.65
C ASP A 2 11.54 -18.60 30.16
N ILE A 3 10.64 -17.71 29.74
CA ILE A 3 10.46 -17.36 28.33
C ILE A 3 10.50 -15.84 28.17
N LYS A 4 11.31 -15.36 27.23
CA LYS A 4 11.37 -13.94 26.88
C LYS A 4 11.37 -13.72 25.38
N VAL A 5 10.54 -12.79 24.91
CA VAL A 5 10.50 -12.36 23.52
C VAL A 5 10.81 -10.88 23.47
N TYR A 6 11.89 -10.52 22.80
CA TYR A 6 12.32 -9.15 22.63
C TYR A 6 11.73 -8.56 21.36
N VAL A 7 11.16 -7.37 21.46
CA VAL A 7 10.55 -6.68 20.32
C VAL A 7 11.41 -5.48 19.93
N CYS A 8 11.97 -5.50 18.73
CA CYS A 8 12.90 -4.48 18.26
C CYS A 8 12.18 -3.22 17.79
N HIS A 9 12.50 -2.08 18.40
CA HIS A 9 11.99 -0.75 18.05
C HIS A 9 13.15 0.20 17.68
N HIS A 10 13.00 0.94 16.58
CA HIS A 10 13.91 2.06 16.23
C HIS A 10 13.19 3.42 16.23
N LYS A 11 11.86 3.42 16.44
CA LYS A 11 11.01 4.61 16.49
C LYS A 11 9.79 4.36 17.39
N PRO A 12 9.08 5.42 17.83
CA PRO A 12 7.84 5.28 18.59
C PRO A 12 6.80 4.46 17.81
N TRP A 13 6.19 3.49 18.49
CA TRP A 13 5.12 2.65 17.92
C TRP A 13 4.26 2.02 19.02
N SER A 14 3.15 1.41 18.63
CA SER A 14 2.38 0.54 19.54
C SER A 14 3.28 -0.57 20.07
N THR A 15 3.31 -0.73 21.38
CA THR A 15 4.20 -1.67 22.06
C THR A 15 3.40 -2.61 22.95
N LEU A 16 3.87 -3.84 23.07
CA LEU A 16 3.35 -4.85 23.98
C LEU A 16 4.44 -5.16 24.99
N LYS A 17 4.18 -4.86 26.26
CA LYS A 17 5.07 -5.20 27.38
C LYS A 17 4.29 -5.98 28.43
N ASN A 18 4.76 -7.18 28.74
CA ASN A 18 4.19 -8.04 29.78
C ASN A 18 5.27 -9.03 30.27
N GLU A 19 4.88 -10.08 30.98
CA GLU A 19 5.82 -11.08 31.51
C GLU A 19 6.65 -11.81 30.43
N VAL A 20 6.15 -11.89 29.18
CA VAL A 20 6.83 -12.54 28.05
C VAL A 20 7.49 -11.53 27.11
N PHE A 21 6.84 -10.42 26.82
CA PHE A 21 7.31 -9.44 25.84
C PHE A 21 8.10 -8.30 26.48
N GLU A 22 9.33 -8.09 26.02
CA GLU A 22 10.21 -7.00 26.45
C GLU A 22 10.60 -6.11 25.24
N PRO A 23 10.10 -4.87 25.16
CA PRO A 23 10.51 -3.93 24.12
C PRO A 23 11.97 -3.51 24.26
N ILE A 24 12.74 -3.61 23.18
CA ILE A 24 14.15 -3.19 23.09
C ILE A 24 14.32 -2.12 22.01
N GLN A 25 14.96 -1.01 22.37
CA GLN A 25 15.36 0.03 21.43
C GLN A 25 16.68 -0.39 20.77
N VAL A 26 16.65 -0.63 19.46
CA VAL A 26 17.85 -0.97 18.67
C VAL A 26 18.60 0.28 18.22
N GLY A 27 19.92 0.18 18.07
CA GLY A 27 20.78 1.29 17.69
C GLY A 27 20.72 2.43 18.69
N ARG A 28 20.48 2.13 19.97
CA ARG A 28 20.27 3.15 21.01
C ARG A 28 21.49 4.04 21.20
N SER A 29 22.69 3.50 21.01
CA SER A 29 23.95 4.27 21.00
C SER A 29 24.00 5.38 19.93
N LEU A 30 23.26 5.22 18.82
CA LEU A 30 23.16 6.18 17.72
C LEU A 30 21.91 7.09 17.83
N ALA A 31 21.01 6.79 18.76
CA ALA A 31 19.71 7.43 18.86
C ALA A 31 19.82 8.83 19.50
N LYS A 32 19.10 9.80 18.92
CA LYS A 32 18.99 11.15 19.50
C LYS A 32 18.11 11.19 20.76
N THR A 33 17.20 10.23 20.88
CA THR A 33 16.17 10.19 21.93
C THR A 33 15.93 8.74 22.35
N TYR A 34 15.68 8.54 23.64
CA TYR A 34 15.28 7.23 24.17
C TYR A 34 13.78 7.01 24.03
N LEU A 35 13.40 5.79 23.67
CA LEU A 35 12.01 5.37 23.59
C LEU A 35 11.51 4.99 24.99
N PRO A 36 10.44 5.64 25.51
CA PRO A 36 9.96 5.38 26.87
C PRO A 36 9.54 3.93 27.09
N GLY A 37 9.90 3.38 28.26
CA GLY A 37 9.47 2.04 28.68
C GLY A 37 10.25 0.87 28.05
N MET A 38 11.28 1.16 27.24
CA MET A 38 12.08 0.18 26.52
C MET A 38 13.51 0.06 27.10
N ILE A 39 14.05 -1.16 27.10
CA ILE A 39 15.47 -1.38 27.34
C ILE A 39 16.30 -0.97 26.11
N GLY A 40 17.62 -0.88 26.24
CA GLY A 40 18.53 -0.57 25.15
C GLY A 40 19.34 -1.80 24.71
N ASP A 41 19.80 -1.81 23.47
CA ASP A 41 20.80 -2.76 22.98
C ASP A 41 22.25 -2.29 23.18
N ASP A 42 22.46 -1.21 23.95
CA ASP A 42 23.71 -0.45 24.09
C ASP A 42 24.38 -0.62 25.47
N THR A 43 24.02 -1.65 26.22
CA THR A 43 24.60 -1.96 27.53
C THR A 43 25.43 -3.24 27.48
N GLU A 44 26.41 -3.38 28.38
CA GLU A 44 27.25 -4.58 28.49
C GLU A 44 27.95 -4.95 27.17
N ASP A 45 28.03 -6.23 26.79
CA ASP A 45 28.61 -6.65 25.51
C ASP A 45 27.61 -6.41 24.38
N ASN A 46 27.95 -5.51 23.46
CA ASN A 46 27.01 -5.06 22.43
C ASN A 46 27.70 -4.57 21.15
N ILE A 47 26.88 -4.44 20.11
CA ILE A 47 27.24 -3.87 18.80
C ILE A 47 26.22 -2.81 18.36
N SER A 48 25.64 -2.07 19.31
CA SER A 48 24.56 -1.10 19.06
C SER A 48 24.97 -0.03 18.03
N ASP A 49 26.25 0.35 18.01
CA ASP A 49 26.83 1.34 17.11
C ASP A 49 26.84 0.88 15.65
N LYS A 50 26.73 -0.42 15.40
CA LYS A 50 26.64 -1.03 14.07
C LYS A 50 25.21 -1.13 13.52
N ASN A 51 24.20 -0.58 14.21
CA ASN A 51 22.79 -0.78 13.86
C ASN A 51 22.41 -0.30 12.45
N LYS A 52 23.09 0.71 11.90
CA LYS A 52 22.79 1.21 10.54
C LYS A 52 23.03 0.13 9.46
N GLU A 53 24.00 -0.74 9.68
CA GLU A 53 24.39 -1.81 8.76
C GLU A 53 23.80 -3.16 9.20
N TRP A 54 23.80 -3.44 10.51
CA TRP A 54 23.40 -4.72 11.11
C TRP A 54 21.93 -4.79 11.49
N CYS A 55 21.20 -3.66 11.47
CA CYS A 55 19.77 -3.60 11.76
C CYS A 55 19.42 -4.29 13.11
N GLU A 56 18.32 -5.04 13.18
CA GLU A 56 17.85 -5.74 14.38
C GLU A 56 18.81 -6.83 14.92
N LEU A 57 19.87 -7.17 14.18
CA LEU A 57 20.91 -8.09 14.68
C LEU A 57 21.66 -7.53 15.89
N THR A 58 21.66 -6.21 16.07
CA THR A 58 22.21 -5.55 17.25
C THR A 58 21.49 -5.96 18.53
N ALA A 59 20.15 -6.01 18.52
CA ALA A 59 19.38 -6.61 19.60
C ALA A 59 19.63 -8.13 19.71
N LEU A 60 19.68 -8.85 18.60
CA LEU A 60 19.94 -10.30 18.62
C LEU A 60 21.28 -10.63 19.32
N TYR A 61 22.34 -9.87 19.00
CA TYR A 61 23.66 -9.99 19.62
C TYR A 61 23.59 -9.67 21.12
N TRP A 62 22.96 -8.55 21.48
CA TRP A 62 22.80 -8.16 22.87
C TRP A 62 22.06 -9.24 23.68
N ILE A 63 21.00 -9.82 23.13
CA ILE A 63 20.24 -10.90 23.75
C ILE A 63 21.13 -12.15 23.93
N TRP A 64 21.97 -12.45 22.94
CA TRP A 64 22.91 -13.58 22.99
C TRP A 64 23.94 -13.43 24.10
N LYS A 65 24.50 -12.24 24.29
CA LYS A 65 25.58 -12.02 25.25
C LYS A 65 25.09 -11.77 26.68
N ASN A 66 23.92 -11.16 26.83
CA ASN A 66 23.53 -10.55 28.11
C ASN A 66 22.28 -11.19 28.75
N THR A 67 21.76 -12.31 28.21
CA THR A 67 20.53 -12.96 28.74
C THR A 67 20.67 -14.48 28.84
N SER A 68 19.91 -15.10 29.75
CA SER A 68 20.02 -16.54 30.06
C SER A 68 18.67 -17.28 30.17
N HIS A 69 17.59 -16.74 29.57
CA HIS A 69 16.26 -17.37 29.58
C HIS A 69 16.24 -18.75 28.89
N ASP A 70 15.44 -19.71 29.40
CA ASP A 70 15.29 -21.07 28.84
C ASP A 70 14.83 -21.04 27.36
N TYR A 71 13.94 -20.10 27.05
CA TYR A 71 13.45 -19.83 25.70
C TYR A 71 13.56 -18.34 25.42
N VAL A 72 14.07 -18.01 24.24
CA VAL A 72 14.34 -16.64 23.85
C VAL A 72 13.91 -16.40 22.42
N GLY A 73 13.36 -15.22 22.15
CA GLY A 73 12.95 -14.86 20.81
C GLY A 73 13.11 -13.40 20.48
N LEU A 74 13.04 -13.13 19.18
CA LEU A 74 13.13 -11.80 18.60
C LEU A 74 11.96 -11.59 17.64
N MET A 75 11.33 -10.41 17.75
CA MET A 75 10.30 -9.91 16.84
C MET A 75 10.58 -8.46 16.47
N HIS A 76 9.88 -7.96 15.46
CA HIS A 76 9.91 -6.53 15.12
C HIS A 76 8.67 -5.83 15.65
N TYR A 77 8.80 -4.54 15.92
CA TYR A 77 7.72 -3.68 16.39
C TYR A 77 6.43 -3.69 15.55
N ARG A 78 6.47 -4.12 14.28
CA ARG A 78 5.31 -4.24 13.37
C ARG A 78 4.90 -5.67 13.04
N ARG A 79 5.60 -6.69 13.54
CA ARG A 79 5.46 -8.08 13.09
C ARG A 79 5.56 -9.02 14.29
N TYR A 80 4.40 -9.51 14.72
CA TYR A 80 4.27 -10.45 15.83
C TYR A 80 3.72 -11.76 15.31
N VAL A 81 4.16 -12.90 15.82
CA VAL A 81 3.51 -14.18 15.49
C VAL A 81 2.36 -14.45 16.47
N SER A 82 1.29 -15.07 15.99
CA SER A 82 0.18 -15.49 16.85
C SER A 82 0.56 -16.76 17.62
N PHE A 83 0.29 -16.82 18.92
CA PHE A 83 0.43 -18.05 19.73
C PHE A 83 -0.88 -18.84 19.80
N ASN A 84 -1.92 -18.38 19.09
CA ASN A 84 -3.22 -19.03 19.10
C ASN A 84 -3.28 -20.13 18.01
N PRO A 85 -3.42 -21.43 18.39
CA PRO A 85 -3.51 -22.51 17.41
C PRO A 85 -4.78 -22.44 16.53
N ASP A 86 -5.80 -21.67 16.94
CA ASP A 86 -7.05 -21.49 16.18
C ASP A 86 -6.92 -20.44 15.05
N ILE A 87 -5.79 -19.73 14.98
CA ILE A 87 -5.49 -18.78 13.90
C ILE A 87 -4.59 -19.49 12.88
N HIS A 88 -4.95 -19.39 11.61
CA HIS A 88 -4.28 -20.10 10.50
C HIS A 88 -3.89 -19.19 9.34
N ARG A 89 -3.99 -17.87 9.52
CA ARG A 89 -3.77 -16.90 8.46
C ARG A 89 -3.36 -15.56 9.03
N ASP A 90 -2.53 -14.87 8.28
CA ASP A 90 -2.02 -13.56 8.64
C ASP A 90 -3.14 -12.56 8.84
N GLU A 91 -2.89 -11.59 9.71
CA GLU A 91 -3.81 -10.51 9.98
C GLU A 91 -3.09 -9.17 10.08
N VAL A 92 -3.87 -8.12 9.89
CA VAL A 92 -3.45 -6.74 10.09
C VAL A 92 -4.32 -6.16 11.19
N ILE A 93 -3.69 -5.56 12.19
CA ILE A 93 -4.33 -4.82 13.29
C ILE A 93 -3.80 -3.39 13.32
N HIS A 94 -4.57 -2.45 13.87
CA HIS A 94 -4.25 -1.02 13.86
C HIS A 94 -3.97 -0.53 15.28
N GLY A 95 -2.70 -0.62 15.67
CA GLY A 95 -2.30 -0.64 17.08
C GLY A 95 -2.51 -1.99 17.76
N ILE A 96 -2.23 -2.06 19.07
CA ILE A 96 -2.40 -3.26 19.89
C ILE A 96 -3.39 -2.94 21.01
N ASP A 97 -4.54 -3.60 21.02
CA ASP A 97 -5.54 -3.50 22.08
C ASP A 97 -5.57 -4.78 22.95
N PRO A 98 -6.13 -4.73 24.19
CA PRO A 98 -6.19 -5.90 25.08
C PRO A 98 -6.89 -7.12 24.46
N GLN A 99 -7.83 -6.90 23.53
CA GLN A 99 -8.52 -7.97 22.82
C GLN A 99 -7.58 -8.71 21.85
N ASP A 100 -6.62 -8.00 21.23
CA ASP A 100 -5.64 -8.61 20.32
C ASP A 100 -4.68 -9.51 21.11
N THR A 101 -4.22 -9.06 22.29
CA THR A 101 -3.40 -9.86 23.20
C THR A 101 -4.09 -11.17 23.59
N LYS A 102 -5.38 -11.10 23.95
CA LYS A 102 -6.17 -12.29 24.29
C LYS A 102 -6.39 -13.19 23.08
N ARG A 103 -6.74 -12.61 21.93
CA ARG A 103 -7.05 -13.33 20.69
C ARG A 103 -5.82 -14.06 20.14
N ASN A 104 -4.66 -13.45 20.20
CA ASN A 104 -3.39 -14.03 19.73
C ASN A 104 -2.66 -14.84 20.81
N ARG A 105 -3.24 -14.94 22.01
CA ARG A 105 -2.65 -15.62 23.19
C ARG A 105 -1.22 -15.15 23.47
N TRP A 106 -0.96 -13.85 23.35
CA TRP A 106 0.34 -13.23 23.63
C TRP A 106 0.65 -13.18 25.14
N THR A 107 0.69 -14.36 25.75
CA THR A 107 0.86 -14.62 27.18
C THR A 107 1.87 -15.76 27.36
N HIS A 108 2.36 -15.93 28.59
CA HIS A 108 3.27 -17.04 28.92
C HIS A 108 2.65 -18.40 28.59
N ASP A 109 1.43 -18.65 29.07
CA ASP A 109 0.70 -19.89 28.83
C ASP A 109 0.52 -20.22 27.35
N GLY A 110 0.26 -19.20 26.51
CA GLY A 110 0.07 -19.39 25.07
C GLY A 110 1.30 -19.96 24.40
N LEU A 111 2.46 -19.40 24.75
CA LEU A 111 3.75 -19.82 24.19
C LEU A 111 4.28 -21.11 24.83
N ALA A 112 4.11 -21.27 26.14
CA ALA A 112 4.46 -22.50 26.86
C ALA A 112 3.69 -23.72 26.31
N ALA A 113 2.43 -23.55 25.92
CA ALA A 113 1.64 -24.62 25.29
C ALA A 113 2.23 -25.06 23.94
N LEU A 114 2.75 -24.13 23.13
CA LEU A 114 3.43 -24.48 21.87
C LEU A 114 4.74 -25.25 22.14
N PHE A 115 5.53 -24.82 23.12
CA PHE A 115 6.80 -25.47 23.46
C PHE A 115 6.66 -26.86 24.11
N GLN A 116 5.44 -27.32 24.43
CA GLN A 116 5.22 -28.73 24.76
C GLN A 116 5.43 -29.67 23.56
N THR A 117 5.30 -29.15 22.33
CA THR A 117 5.39 -29.94 21.09
C THR A 117 6.52 -29.49 20.17
N TYR A 118 6.79 -28.18 20.13
CA TYR A 118 7.73 -27.57 19.20
C TYR A 118 9.00 -27.11 19.93
N SER A 119 10.13 -27.08 19.22
CA SER A 119 11.39 -26.55 19.75
C SER A 119 11.68 -25.13 19.27
N VAL A 120 11.01 -24.72 18.19
CA VAL A 120 11.10 -23.38 17.60
C VAL A 120 9.69 -22.94 17.18
N VAL A 121 9.37 -21.67 17.45
CA VAL A 121 8.21 -20.97 16.90
C VAL A 121 8.73 -19.82 16.02
N THR A 122 8.34 -19.78 14.77
CA THR A 122 8.82 -18.78 13.79
C THR A 122 7.67 -18.29 12.91
N SER A 123 7.94 -17.31 12.07
CA SER A 123 6.99 -16.74 11.12
C SER A 123 6.60 -17.73 10.00
N PRO A 124 5.53 -17.45 9.22
CA PRO A 124 5.10 -18.32 8.14
C PRO A 124 6.14 -18.46 7.03
N LEU A 125 6.10 -19.60 6.34
CA LEU A 125 6.77 -19.73 5.05
C LEU A 125 5.95 -19.02 3.98
N TYR A 126 6.60 -18.11 3.27
CA TYR A 126 6.03 -17.37 2.16
C TYR A 126 6.68 -17.80 0.86
N ASN A 127 5.86 -17.83 -0.19
CA ASN A 127 6.35 -17.87 -1.56
C ASN A 127 7.22 -16.64 -1.84
N ILE A 128 8.41 -16.86 -2.39
CA ILE A 128 9.34 -15.78 -2.71
C ILE A 128 8.98 -15.20 -4.07
N HIS A 129 8.83 -13.88 -4.15
CA HIS A 129 8.43 -13.20 -5.38
C HIS A 129 9.01 -11.78 -5.46
N PRO A 130 9.12 -11.18 -6.66
CA PRO A 130 9.51 -9.78 -6.79
C PRO A 130 8.49 -8.83 -6.14
N PRO A 131 8.91 -7.63 -5.69
CA PRO A 131 8.01 -6.62 -5.15
C PRO A 131 6.82 -6.34 -6.08
N GLY A 132 5.60 -6.41 -5.52
CA GLY A 132 4.35 -6.13 -6.25
C GLY A 132 3.94 -7.21 -7.27
N LEU A 133 4.63 -8.35 -7.35
CA LEU A 133 4.36 -9.43 -8.32
C LEU A 133 4.19 -10.81 -7.63
N PRO A 134 3.21 -10.98 -6.72
CA PRO A 134 3.07 -12.18 -5.88
C PRO A 134 2.83 -13.50 -6.63
N HIS A 135 2.50 -13.44 -7.92
CA HIS A 135 2.28 -14.60 -8.78
C HIS A 135 3.56 -15.10 -9.46
N ARG A 136 4.67 -14.35 -9.36
CA ARG A 136 5.97 -14.71 -9.95
C ARG A 136 6.88 -15.29 -8.88
N ILE A 137 6.92 -16.61 -8.81
CA ILE A 137 7.76 -17.32 -7.87
C ILE A 137 9.21 -17.30 -8.37
N GLN A 138 10.16 -17.05 -7.48
CA GLN A 138 11.60 -17.05 -7.75
C GLN A 138 12.36 -17.70 -6.58
N SER A 139 13.64 -18.03 -6.77
CA SER A 139 14.46 -18.56 -5.68
C SER A 139 14.86 -17.45 -4.68
N SER A 140 15.30 -17.84 -3.47
CA SER A 140 15.88 -16.90 -2.50
C SER A 140 17.13 -16.19 -3.06
N TYR A 141 17.92 -16.91 -3.86
CA TYR A 141 19.07 -16.37 -4.60
C TYR A 141 18.66 -15.30 -5.62
N ASP A 142 17.70 -15.60 -6.50
CA ASP A 142 17.23 -14.67 -7.52
C ASP A 142 16.60 -13.43 -6.88
N HIS A 143 15.82 -13.62 -5.80
CA HIS A 143 15.29 -12.52 -5.03
C HIS A 143 16.40 -11.64 -4.43
N TYR A 144 17.47 -12.23 -3.89
CA TYR A 144 18.62 -11.45 -3.42
C TYR A 144 19.26 -10.68 -4.58
N CYS A 145 19.53 -11.32 -5.71
CA CYS A 145 20.19 -10.68 -6.86
C CYS A 145 19.37 -9.56 -7.51
N ASN A 146 18.04 -9.68 -7.47
CA ASN A 146 17.13 -8.66 -7.99
C ASN A 146 17.08 -7.42 -7.09
N GLU A 147 17.30 -7.59 -5.77
CA GLU A 147 17.12 -6.52 -4.79
C GLU A 147 18.44 -5.97 -4.19
N HIS A 148 19.52 -6.73 -4.26
CA HIS A 148 20.79 -6.46 -3.61
C HIS A 148 21.96 -6.85 -4.53
N TYR A 149 23.19 -6.51 -4.14
CA TYR A 149 24.34 -6.85 -4.97
C TYR A 149 24.65 -8.34 -4.92
N LYS A 150 24.55 -9.01 -6.06
CA LYS A 150 24.87 -10.44 -6.24
C LYS A 150 26.18 -10.88 -5.57
N LYS A 151 27.23 -10.05 -5.64
CA LYS A 151 28.54 -10.38 -5.06
C LYS A 151 28.47 -10.63 -3.54
N ASP A 152 27.50 -10.05 -2.84
CA ASP A 152 27.38 -10.17 -1.38
C ASP A 152 26.89 -11.57 -0.99
N ILE A 153 25.84 -12.07 -1.65
CA ILE A 153 25.36 -13.44 -1.42
C ILE A 153 26.35 -14.49 -1.92
N ASP A 154 27.06 -14.23 -3.02
CA ASP A 154 28.11 -15.14 -3.51
C ASP A 154 29.26 -15.24 -2.49
N THR A 155 29.67 -14.12 -1.90
CA THR A 155 30.72 -14.08 -0.86
C THR A 155 30.27 -14.84 0.40
N MET A 156 29.03 -14.64 0.85
CA MET A 156 28.46 -15.39 1.96
C MET A 156 28.48 -16.91 1.69
N MET A 157 28.11 -17.35 0.49
CA MET A 157 28.12 -18.77 0.13
C MET A 157 29.54 -19.36 0.09
N SER A 158 30.52 -18.63 -0.43
CA SER A 158 31.94 -19.05 -0.41
C SER A 158 32.47 -19.17 1.02
N ILE A 159 32.08 -18.27 1.92
CA ILE A 159 32.43 -18.37 3.35
C ILE A 159 31.85 -19.64 3.98
N ILE A 160 30.57 -19.95 3.69
CA ILE A 160 29.94 -21.19 4.19
C ILE A 160 30.67 -22.42 3.65
N GLU A 161 31.00 -22.45 2.35
CA GLU A 161 31.74 -23.55 1.73
C GLU A 161 33.12 -23.77 2.38
N GLU A 162 33.86 -22.69 2.63
CA GLU A 162 35.22 -22.73 3.16
C GLU A 162 35.30 -23.03 4.66
N GLN A 163 34.40 -22.44 5.46
CA GLN A 163 34.51 -22.41 6.92
C GLN A 163 33.43 -23.22 7.64
N PHE A 164 32.30 -23.48 6.98
CA PHE A 164 31.15 -24.21 7.53
C PHE A 164 30.69 -25.33 6.58
N PRO A 165 31.57 -26.25 6.17
CA PRO A 165 31.26 -27.24 5.12
C PRO A 165 30.07 -28.14 5.47
N ASP A 166 29.81 -28.40 6.75
CA ASP A 166 28.64 -29.17 7.21
C ASP A 166 27.30 -28.46 6.96
N TYR A 167 27.31 -27.13 6.80
CA TYR A 167 26.14 -26.33 6.43
C TYR A 167 25.97 -26.20 4.92
N TYR A 168 26.99 -26.51 4.12
CA TYR A 168 27.03 -26.08 2.72
C TYR A 168 25.91 -26.68 1.88
N ILE A 169 25.65 -27.98 1.99
CA ILE A 169 24.56 -28.63 1.25
C ILE A 169 23.18 -28.09 1.65
N ASP A 170 22.95 -27.92 2.96
CA ASP A 170 21.70 -27.34 3.48
C ASP A 170 21.55 -25.87 3.06
N SER A 171 22.66 -25.14 2.96
CA SER A 171 22.68 -23.77 2.45
C SER A 171 22.28 -23.70 0.98
N LEU A 172 22.78 -24.60 0.13
CA LEU A 172 22.35 -24.69 -1.26
C LEU A 172 20.86 -24.98 -1.37
N HIS A 173 20.34 -25.92 -0.57
CA HIS A 173 18.91 -26.22 -0.56
C HIS A 173 18.07 -24.99 -0.16
N SER A 174 18.47 -24.27 0.90
CA SER A 174 17.77 -23.08 1.38
C SER A 174 17.84 -21.89 0.41
N ILE A 175 19.02 -21.62 -0.17
CA ILE A 175 19.24 -20.47 -1.05
C ILE A 175 18.56 -20.64 -2.41
N TYR A 176 18.45 -21.87 -2.92
CA TYR A 176 17.72 -22.17 -4.15
C TYR A 176 16.26 -22.57 -3.92
N ALA A 177 15.76 -22.53 -2.67
CA ALA A 177 14.36 -22.73 -2.36
C ALA A 177 13.49 -21.57 -2.86
N HIS A 178 12.20 -21.86 -3.07
CA HIS A 178 11.18 -20.93 -3.56
C HIS A 178 10.25 -20.43 -2.45
N GLN A 179 10.50 -20.85 -1.21
CA GLN A 179 9.80 -20.42 -0.01
C GLN A 179 10.79 -20.11 1.09
N CYS A 180 10.53 -19.04 1.85
CA CYS A 180 11.31 -18.70 3.04
C CYS A 180 10.44 -17.97 4.05
N PHE A 181 10.93 -17.82 5.27
CA PHE A 181 10.37 -16.86 6.22
C PHE A 181 11.29 -15.63 6.29
N PHE A 182 10.74 -14.46 6.59
CA PHE A 182 11.44 -13.17 6.53
C PHE A 182 11.61 -12.52 7.91
N GLY A 183 12.62 -11.66 8.05
CA GLY A 183 12.82 -10.80 9.23
C GLY A 183 13.47 -11.44 10.46
N ASN A 184 14.18 -12.56 10.37
CA ASN A 184 14.85 -13.17 11.54
C ASN A 184 13.91 -13.38 12.77
N ILE A 185 12.60 -13.51 12.54
CA ILE A 185 11.58 -13.65 13.58
C ILE A 185 11.55 -15.10 14.02
N ALA A 186 12.01 -15.37 15.24
CA ALA A 186 11.98 -16.70 15.82
C ALA A 186 12.02 -16.64 17.35
N ILE A 187 11.44 -17.66 17.97
CA ILE A 187 11.51 -17.96 19.38
C ILE A 187 12.02 -19.39 19.51
N MET A 188 13.12 -19.59 20.20
CA MET A 188 13.85 -20.84 20.24
C MET A 188 14.15 -21.25 21.69
N ARG A 189 14.35 -22.55 21.90
CA ARG A 189 15.03 -23.05 23.10
C ARG A 189 16.47 -22.52 23.14
N ARG A 190 17.00 -22.26 24.33
CA ARG A 190 18.31 -21.58 24.54
C ARG A 190 19.47 -22.23 23.78
N ASP A 191 19.61 -23.55 23.84
CA ASP A 191 20.66 -24.30 23.15
C ASP A 191 20.61 -24.08 21.61
N ILE A 192 19.41 -24.13 21.03
CA ILE A 192 19.20 -23.86 19.59
C ILE A 192 19.54 -22.40 19.26
N PHE A 193 19.16 -21.47 20.15
CA PHE A 193 19.46 -20.05 19.98
C PHE A 193 20.97 -19.75 20.02
N GLU A 194 21.71 -20.42 20.90
CA GLU A 194 23.17 -20.30 21.00
C GLU A 194 23.87 -20.85 19.75
N ASP A 195 23.48 -22.04 19.28
CA ASP A 195 23.94 -22.62 18.01
C ASP A 195 23.66 -21.66 16.84
N TYR A 196 22.45 -21.09 16.80
CA TYR A 196 22.03 -20.14 15.78
C TYR A 196 22.89 -18.87 15.79
N CYS A 197 23.06 -18.22 16.94
CA CYS A 197 23.84 -16.99 17.04
C CYS A 197 25.31 -17.24 16.72
N SER A 198 25.87 -18.35 17.20
CA SER A 198 27.25 -18.74 16.91
C SER A 198 27.48 -18.86 15.40
N PHE A 199 26.63 -19.60 14.68
CA PHE A 199 26.72 -19.74 13.23
C PHE A 199 26.51 -18.39 12.51
N LEU A 200 25.43 -17.68 12.84
CA LEU A 200 25.05 -16.43 12.19
C LEU A 200 26.14 -15.35 12.29
N PHE A 201 26.59 -15.05 13.51
CA PHE A 201 27.56 -13.98 13.73
C PHE A 201 28.93 -14.35 13.16
N SER A 202 29.37 -15.61 13.28
CA SER A 202 30.66 -16.03 12.71
C SER A 202 30.71 -15.85 11.18
N VAL A 203 29.62 -16.20 10.48
CA VAL A 203 29.55 -15.98 9.02
C VAL A 203 29.53 -14.48 8.70
N LEU A 204 28.70 -13.69 9.38
CA LEU A 204 28.55 -12.26 9.08
C LEU A 204 29.80 -11.44 9.41
N GLU A 205 30.55 -11.79 10.46
CA GLU A 205 31.83 -11.15 10.80
C GLU A 205 32.89 -11.42 9.73
N GLU A 206 32.91 -12.61 9.12
CA GLU A 206 33.77 -12.88 7.96
C GLU A 206 33.29 -12.12 6.72
N VAL A 207 31.97 -12.01 6.49
CA VAL A 207 31.43 -11.15 5.41
C VAL A 207 31.89 -9.70 5.60
N GLU A 208 31.79 -9.16 6.82
CA GLU A 208 32.22 -7.79 7.16
C GLU A 208 33.71 -7.58 6.87
N ARG A 209 34.54 -8.61 7.07
CA ARG A 209 35.98 -8.56 6.73
C ARG A 209 36.25 -8.61 5.22
N ARG A 210 35.42 -9.30 4.43
CA ARG A 210 35.66 -9.52 2.98
C ARG A 210 35.00 -8.47 2.08
N ILE A 211 33.96 -7.77 2.55
CA ILE A 211 33.17 -6.85 1.72
C ILE A 211 33.37 -5.40 2.15
N ASP A 212 33.89 -4.58 1.24
CA ASP A 212 33.87 -3.13 1.38
C ASP A 212 32.50 -2.56 0.99
N ILE A 213 31.77 -2.06 1.99
CA ILE A 213 30.46 -1.40 1.84
C ILE A 213 30.56 0.13 1.80
N SER A 214 31.76 0.71 1.85
CA SER A 214 31.94 2.15 1.71
C SER A 214 31.33 2.75 0.43
N PRO A 215 31.34 2.07 -0.75
CA PRO A 215 30.72 2.61 -1.96
C PRO A 215 29.19 2.41 -2.01
N TYR A 216 28.59 1.72 -1.04
CA TYR A 216 27.16 1.42 -1.08
C TYR A 216 26.32 2.63 -0.70
N ASP A 217 25.15 2.75 -1.30
CA ASP A 217 24.15 3.71 -0.83
C ASP A 217 23.60 3.31 0.56
N PRO A 218 22.95 4.23 1.30
CA PRO A 218 22.46 3.94 2.65
C PRO A 218 21.51 2.74 2.76
N TYR A 219 20.77 2.41 1.70
CA TYR A 219 19.89 1.23 1.70
C TYR A 219 20.72 -0.05 1.58
N GLN A 220 21.64 -0.09 0.62
CA GLN A 220 22.50 -1.26 0.40
C GLN A 220 23.51 -1.47 1.53
N LYS A 221 23.89 -0.45 2.31
CA LYS A 221 24.74 -0.64 3.52
C LYS A 221 24.14 -1.60 4.57
N ARG A 222 22.85 -1.90 4.48
CA ARG A 222 22.14 -2.85 5.37
C ARG A 222 22.36 -4.32 5.03
N ILE A 223 23.42 -4.65 4.28
CA ILE A 223 23.67 -6.00 3.75
C ILE A 223 23.62 -7.10 4.81
N PHE A 224 24.11 -6.83 6.03
CA PHE A 224 24.18 -7.85 7.08
C PHE A 224 22.78 -8.27 7.54
N GLY A 225 21.85 -7.31 7.63
CA GLY A 225 20.44 -7.61 7.85
C GLY A 225 19.86 -8.47 6.71
N PHE A 226 20.13 -8.12 5.45
CA PHE A 226 19.64 -8.86 4.30
C PHE A 226 20.19 -10.28 4.22
N LEU A 227 21.50 -10.47 4.47
CA LEU A 227 22.15 -11.78 4.47
C LEU A 227 21.70 -12.63 5.67
N ALA A 228 21.50 -12.02 6.84
CA ALA A 228 21.00 -12.72 8.02
C ALA A 228 19.63 -13.38 7.78
N GLU A 229 18.74 -12.74 7.02
CA GLU A 229 17.46 -13.37 6.65
C GLU A 229 17.66 -14.69 5.90
N ARG A 230 18.70 -14.78 5.04
CA ARG A 230 19.04 -16.01 4.32
C ARG A 230 19.70 -17.01 5.25
N LEU A 231 20.64 -16.57 6.09
CA LEU A 231 21.32 -17.43 7.07
C LEU A 231 20.38 -18.04 8.10
N THR A 232 19.33 -17.33 8.51
CA THR A 232 18.31 -17.88 9.41
C THR A 232 17.58 -19.06 8.78
N ASN A 233 17.24 -18.96 7.49
CA ASN A 233 16.63 -20.06 6.74
C ASN A 233 17.62 -21.22 6.56
N VAL A 234 18.89 -20.94 6.27
CA VAL A 234 19.97 -21.95 6.19
C VAL A 234 20.11 -22.71 7.51
N PHE A 235 20.13 -22.00 8.63
CA PHE A 235 20.25 -22.59 9.95
C PHE A 235 19.09 -23.54 10.27
N PHE A 236 17.85 -23.16 9.97
CA PHE A 236 16.71 -24.05 10.20
C PHE A 236 16.66 -25.24 9.24
N GLU A 237 17.15 -25.09 8.02
CA GLU A 237 17.30 -26.22 7.11
C GLU A 237 18.31 -27.22 7.67
N HIS A 238 19.47 -26.73 8.12
CA HIS A 238 20.49 -27.54 8.77
C HIS A 238 20.00 -28.19 10.08
N LEU A 239 19.24 -27.46 10.89
CA LEU A 239 18.69 -28.00 12.13
C LEU A 239 17.75 -29.19 11.86
N LYS A 240 16.90 -29.08 10.83
CA LYS A 240 15.99 -30.17 10.40
C LYS A 240 16.76 -31.36 9.81
N SER A 241 17.85 -31.12 9.09
CA SER A 241 18.66 -32.18 8.49
C SER A 241 19.40 -32.98 9.56
N ARG A 242 19.95 -32.29 10.58
CA ARG A 242 20.71 -32.86 11.70
C ARG A 242 19.85 -33.61 12.71
N ASP A 243 18.67 -33.08 13.07
CA ASP A 243 17.77 -33.69 14.04
C ASP A 243 16.31 -33.70 13.57
N LYS A 244 15.88 -34.84 13.05
CA LYS A 244 14.52 -35.07 12.53
C LYS A 244 13.44 -35.11 13.62
N THR A 245 13.83 -35.15 14.90
CA THR A 245 12.88 -35.17 16.01
C THR A 245 12.41 -33.77 16.39
N LEU A 246 13.20 -32.73 16.07
CA LEU A 246 12.84 -31.34 16.31
C LEU A 246 11.68 -30.92 15.42
N LYS A 247 10.72 -30.22 16.03
CA LYS A 247 9.55 -29.68 15.33
C LYS A 247 9.58 -28.17 15.36
N ILE A 248 9.41 -27.56 14.18
CA ILE A 248 9.34 -26.11 14.01
C ILE A 248 7.88 -25.73 13.72
N HIS A 249 7.35 -24.80 14.51
CA HIS A 249 6.01 -24.24 14.30
C HIS A 249 6.11 -22.95 13.50
N HIS A 250 5.48 -22.93 12.33
CA HIS A 250 5.29 -21.73 11.52
C HIS A 250 3.96 -21.07 11.89
N ALA A 251 4.02 -20.07 12.76
CA ALA A 251 2.85 -19.36 13.30
C ALA A 251 2.43 -18.19 12.39
N PRO A 252 1.12 -17.93 12.21
CA PRO A 252 0.63 -16.80 11.42
C PRO A 252 1.17 -15.45 11.89
N MET A 253 1.38 -14.53 10.94
CA MET A 253 1.87 -13.19 11.22
C MET A 253 0.73 -12.21 11.54
N VAL A 254 0.93 -11.40 12.56
CA VAL A 254 0.10 -10.27 12.95
C VAL A 254 0.90 -9.00 12.64
N TYR A 255 0.50 -8.30 11.58
CA TYR A 255 1.07 -7.03 11.18
C TYR A 255 0.43 -5.90 11.98
N VAL A 256 1.23 -5.20 12.77
CA VAL A 256 0.78 -4.06 13.57
C VAL A 256 0.98 -2.78 12.77
N GLY A 257 -0.15 -2.25 12.31
CA GLY A 257 -0.31 -0.99 11.63
C GLY A 257 -0.33 0.22 12.53
N GLU A 258 -0.41 1.39 11.89
CA GLU A 258 -0.72 2.64 12.57
C GLU A 258 -2.11 2.58 13.21
N LYS A 259 -2.38 3.45 14.17
CA LYS A 259 -3.75 3.64 14.67
C LYS A 259 -4.51 4.53 13.69
N ASP A 260 -5.83 4.38 13.64
CA ASP A 260 -6.67 5.28 12.86
C ASP A 260 -6.46 6.74 13.32
N PRO A 261 -6.31 7.70 12.39
CA PRO A 261 -6.17 9.10 12.76
C PRO A 261 -7.46 9.61 13.44
N VAL A 262 -7.28 10.36 14.52
CA VAL A 262 -8.38 11.00 15.25
C VAL A 262 -8.56 12.43 14.73
N PHE A 263 -9.70 12.72 14.10
CA PHE A 263 -10.00 14.04 13.57
C PHE A 263 -11.53 14.28 13.45
N ASP A 264 -11.97 15.55 13.51
CA ASP A 264 -13.38 15.92 13.42
C ASP A 264 -13.87 16.01 11.96
N TYR A 265 -14.25 14.86 11.42
CA TYR A 265 -14.78 14.71 10.06
C TYR A 265 -16.09 15.49 9.84
N ALA A 266 -16.89 15.70 10.88
CA ALA A 266 -18.17 16.40 10.78
C ALA A 266 -17.95 17.90 10.60
N SER A 267 -17.05 18.49 11.38
CA SER A 267 -16.63 19.88 11.23
C SER A 267 -16.00 20.14 9.86
N LEU A 268 -15.09 19.26 9.41
CA LEU A 268 -14.49 19.37 8.08
C LEU A 268 -15.53 19.29 6.96
N SER A 269 -16.45 18.33 7.01
CA SER A 269 -17.52 18.21 6.03
C SER A 269 -18.39 19.46 6.00
N SER A 270 -18.72 20.02 7.17
CA SER A 270 -19.49 21.26 7.28
C SER A 270 -18.75 22.45 6.66
N ARG A 271 -17.44 22.56 6.90
CA ARG A 271 -16.60 23.62 6.36
C ARG A 271 -16.51 23.56 4.84
N ILE A 272 -16.36 22.36 4.27
CA ILE A 272 -16.34 22.16 2.81
C ILE A 272 -17.68 22.56 2.21
N ILE A 273 -18.79 22.03 2.72
CA ILE A 273 -20.14 22.31 2.20
C ILE A 273 -20.49 23.81 2.24
N LYS A 274 -20.05 24.53 3.28
CA LYS A 274 -20.33 25.95 3.47
C LYS A 274 -19.39 26.88 2.70
N LYS A 275 -18.40 26.33 1.99
CA LYS A 275 -17.41 27.14 1.27
C LYS A 275 -18.07 27.82 0.08
N THR A 276 -17.96 29.15 0.02
CA THR A 276 -18.48 29.95 -1.09
C THR A 276 -17.38 30.12 -2.16
N PRO A 277 -17.66 29.83 -3.44
CA PRO A 277 -16.70 30.02 -4.51
C PRO A 277 -16.32 31.49 -4.69
N GLN A 278 -15.03 31.75 -4.94
CA GLN A 278 -14.51 33.08 -5.25
C GLN A 278 -14.23 33.20 -6.74
N GLU A 279 -14.10 34.44 -7.23
CA GLU A 279 -13.72 34.67 -8.62
C GLU A 279 -12.20 34.58 -8.75
N ASN A 280 -11.74 33.71 -9.65
CA ASN A 280 -10.32 33.47 -9.91
C ASN A 280 -10.05 33.59 -11.41
N ALA A 281 -8.90 34.15 -11.76
CA ALA A 281 -8.46 34.25 -13.16
C ALA A 281 -8.14 32.86 -13.73
N ILE A 282 -8.39 32.66 -15.02
CA ILE A 282 -8.05 31.43 -15.74
C ILE A 282 -6.80 31.70 -16.56
N SER A 283 -5.67 31.11 -16.17
CA SER A 283 -4.34 31.48 -16.70
C SER A 283 -3.99 30.81 -18.03
N PHE A 284 -4.71 29.76 -18.42
CA PHE A 284 -4.46 28.99 -19.64
C PHE A 284 -5.72 28.91 -20.51
N GLY A 285 -5.66 29.42 -21.73
CA GLY A 285 -6.70 29.26 -22.76
C GLY A 285 -8.05 29.95 -22.48
N GLY A 286 -8.20 30.66 -21.35
CA GLY A 286 -9.45 31.33 -20.96
C GLY A 286 -10.62 30.39 -20.60
N ALA A 287 -10.39 29.08 -20.64
CA ALA A 287 -11.36 28.03 -20.31
C ALA A 287 -10.66 26.86 -19.62
N ILE A 288 -11.41 26.11 -18.80
CA ILE A 288 -10.92 24.93 -18.09
C ILE A 288 -11.52 23.69 -18.76
N ASN A 289 -10.66 22.85 -19.33
CA ASN A 289 -11.07 21.58 -19.93
C ASN A 289 -10.96 20.46 -18.88
N ILE A 290 -12.09 19.87 -18.52
CA ILE A 290 -12.18 18.74 -17.60
C ILE A 290 -12.46 17.47 -18.41
N VAL A 291 -11.68 16.42 -18.19
CA VAL A 291 -11.86 15.12 -18.85
C VAL A 291 -12.35 14.11 -17.85
N MET A 292 -13.39 13.35 -18.20
CA MET A 292 -13.88 12.24 -17.39
C MET A 292 -14.20 11.05 -18.30
N SER A 293 -14.17 9.84 -17.74
CA SER A 293 -14.67 8.65 -18.43
C SER A 293 -15.62 7.84 -17.54
N PHE A 294 -16.81 7.54 -18.06
CA PHE A 294 -17.80 6.74 -17.35
C PHE A 294 -18.80 6.06 -18.31
N ASP A 295 -19.40 4.97 -17.82
CA ASP A 295 -20.57 4.29 -18.41
C ASP A 295 -21.86 4.70 -17.66
N ASP A 296 -23.02 4.18 -18.07
CA ASP A 296 -24.30 4.45 -17.39
C ASP A 296 -24.28 4.12 -15.88
N ARG A 297 -23.50 3.11 -15.47
CA ARG A 297 -23.42 2.71 -14.06
C ARG A 297 -22.66 3.74 -13.21
N TYR A 298 -21.67 4.40 -13.80
CA TYR A 298 -20.87 5.44 -13.14
C TYR A 298 -21.39 6.86 -13.36
N ALA A 299 -22.29 7.07 -14.32
CA ALA A 299 -22.85 8.39 -14.64
C ALA A 299 -23.41 9.13 -13.42
N ASN A 300 -24.11 8.41 -12.54
CA ASN A 300 -24.65 8.93 -11.29
C ASN A 300 -23.58 9.43 -10.30
N HIS A 301 -22.41 8.79 -10.31
CA HIS A 301 -21.27 9.15 -9.46
C HIS A 301 -20.48 10.31 -10.07
N ALA A 302 -20.34 10.32 -11.40
CA ALA A 302 -19.79 11.45 -12.14
C ALA A 302 -20.61 12.73 -11.93
N GLN A 303 -21.94 12.65 -11.86
CA GLN A 303 -22.78 13.82 -11.53
C GLN A 303 -22.51 14.38 -10.14
N ALA A 304 -22.24 13.54 -9.13
CA ALA A 304 -21.84 14.00 -7.80
C ALA A 304 -20.48 14.73 -7.85
N THR A 305 -19.53 14.22 -8.63
CA THR A 305 -18.25 14.87 -8.92
C THR A 305 -18.49 16.26 -9.56
N ILE A 306 -19.28 16.33 -10.63
CA ILE A 306 -19.58 17.56 -11.35
C ILE A 306 -20.28 18.59 -10.46
N GLU A 307 -21.29 18.20 -9.69
CA GLU A 307 -21.96 19.12 -8.76
C GLU A 307 -21.02 19.62 -7.66
N SER A 308 -20.13 18.77 -7.15
CA SER A 308 -19.12 19.22 -6.19
C SER A 308 -18.15 20.25 -6.80
N LEU A 309 -17.77 20.08 -8.07
CA LEU A 309 -16.94 21.05 -8.79
C LEU A 309 -17.66 22.38 -8.99
N LEU A 310 -18.90 22.34 -9.50
CA LEU A 310 -19.72 23.53 -9.75
C LEU A 310 -20.13 24.26 -8.46
N ALA A 311 -20.18 23.56 -7.32
CA ALA A 311 -20.43 24.18 -6.03
C ALA A 311 -19.23 24.98 -5.49
N HIS A 312 -18.00 24.63 -5.88
CA HIS A 312 -16.77 25.23 -5.36
C HIS A 312 -16.04 26.13 -6.36
N THR A 313 -16.47 26.18 -7.61
CA THR A 313 -15.83 26.96 -8.67
C THR A 313 -16.80 27.97 -9.27
N ARG A 314 -16.42 29.25 -9.30
CA ARG A 314 -17.19 30.29 -10.00
C ARG A 314 -16.92 30.17 -11.51
N ASN A 315 -17.83 30.68 -12.34
CA ASN A 315 -17.70 30.68 -13.82
C ASN A 315 -17.86 29.30 -14.49
N GLY A 316 -18.89 28.54 -14.13
CA GLY A 316 -19.18 27.24 -14.76
C GLY A 316 -19.29 27.27 -16.29
N ASN A 317 -19.66 28.41 -16.89
CA ASN A 317 -19.69 28.60 -18.35
C ASN A 317 -18.30 28.60 -19.02
N SER A 318 -17.23 28.82 -18.26
CA SER A 318 -15.84 28.68 -18.72
C SER A 318 -15.30 27.26 -18.51
N ILE A 319 -16.12 26.33 -18.03
CA ILE A 319 -15.75 24.94 -17.79
C ILE A 319 -16.35 24.08 -18.92
N TYR A 320 -15.51 23.23 -19.49
CA TYR A 320 -15.84 22.32 -20.59
C TYR A 320 -15.54 20.89 -20.16
N PHE A 321 -16.60 20.10 -20.02
CA PHE A 321 -16.48 18.68 -19.73
C PHE A 321 -16.38 17.88 -21.03
N HIS A 322 -15.30 17.13 -21.18
CA HIS A 322 -15.03 16.19 -22.26
C HIS A 322 -15.20 14.77 -21.73
N ILE A 323 -16.31 14.13 -22.08
CA ILE A 323 -16.68 12.81 -21.56
C ILE A 323 -16.29 11.74 -22.58
N ILE A 324 -15.34 10.88 -22.22
CA ILE A 324 -14.95 9.73 -23.05
C ILE A 324 -15.75 8.51 -22.61
N HIS A 325 -16.50 7.90 -23.54
CA HIS A 325 -17.38 6.79 -23.25
C HIS A 325 -17.35 5.74 -24.37
N ASP A 326 -17.99 4.59 -24.14
CA ASP A 326 -18.32 3.62 -25.17
C ASP A 326 -19.83 3.40 -25.27
N ALA A 327 -20.24 2.37 -26.02
CA ALA A 327 -21.64 2.02 -26.21
C ALA A 327 -22.44 1.75 -24.92
N ARG A 328 -21.79 1.62 -23.75
CA ARG A 328 -22.46 1.42 -22.45
C ARG A 328 -22.96 2.71 -21.80
N LEU A 329 -22.67 3.87 -22.39
CA LEU A 329 -23.32 5.13 -22.03
C LEU A 329 -24.48 5.37 -22.99
N SER A 330 -25.71 5.36 -22.48
CA SER A 330 -26.91 5.48 -23.31
C SER A 330 -27.12 6.91 -23.81
N GLN A 331 -27.74 7.05 -25.00
CA GLN A 331 -28.08 8.35 -25.57
C GLN A 331 -29.04 9.14 -24.67
N ASP A 332 -29.95 8.45 -23.98
CA ASP A 332 -30.85 9.07 -22.99
C ASP A 332 -30.06 9.68 -21.83
N LYS A 333 -29.02 8.99 -21.35
CA LYS A 333 -28.13 9.51 -20.31
C LYS A 333 -27.35 10.73 -20.79
N ILE A 334 -26.83 10.69 -22.02
CA ILE A 334 -26.14 11.84 -22.64
C ILE A 334 -27.07 13.05 -22.74
N HIS A 335 -28.30 12.84 -23.22
CA HIS A 335 -29.29 13.90 -23.33
C HIS A 335 -29.68 14.46 -21.96
N GLN A 336 -29.86 13.58 -20.95
CA GLN A 336 -30.10 13.98 -19.57
C GLN A 336 -28.99 14.91 -19.06
N PHE A 337 -27.71 14.55 -19.22
CA PHE A 337 -26.60 15.41 -18.78
C PHE A 337 -26.63 16.78 -19.46
N LYS A 338 -26.78 16.81 -20.79
CA LYS A 338 -26.84 18.08 -21.53
C LYS A 338 -27.96 18.99 -21.04
N ASN A 339 -29.14 18.41 -20.75
CA ASN A 339 -30.29 19.16 -20.26
C ASN A 339 -30.11 19.62 -18.80
N THR A 340 -29.70 18.73 -17.89
CA THR A 340 -29.51 19.04 -16.47
C THR A 340 -28.52 20.18 -16.23
N TYR A 341 -27.48 20.27 -17.06
CA TYR A 341 -26.41 21.26 -16.91
C TYR A 341 -26.46 22.42 -17.92
N GLN A 342 -27.54 22.51 -18.71
CA GLN A 342 -27.69 23.56 -19.72
C GLN A 342 -27.57 24.96 -19.08
N GLY A 343 -26.68 25.79 -19.62
CA GLY A 343 -26.44 27.16 -19.13
C GLY A 343 -25.67 27.25 -17.80
N ARG A 344 -25.29 26.11 -17.19
CA ARG A 344 -24.38 26.07 -16.04
C ARG A 344 -22.94 25.73 -16.45
N THR A 345 -22.77 24.89 -17.47
CA THR A 345 -21.46 24.47 -18.02
C THR A 345 -21.64 23.82 -19.41
N ASN A 346 -20.55 23.38 -20.02
CA ASN A 346 -20.52 22.84 -21.39
C ASN A 346 -20.11 21.36 -21.38
N PHE A 347 -20.71 20.55 -22.25
CA PHE A 347 -20.41 19.12 -22.38
C PHE A 347 -20.16 18.72 -23.84
N SER A 348 -19.09 17.96 -24.05
CA SER A 348 -18.82 17.19 -25.26
C SER A 348 -18.65 15.72 -24.92
N PHE A 349 -19.28 14.83 -25.69
CA PHE A 349 -19.22 13.38 -25.50
C PHE A 349 -18.50 12.74 -26.68
N TYR A 350 -17.50 11.91 -26.39
CA TYR A 350 -16.61 11.29 -27.36
C TYR A 350 -16.69 9.77 -27.23
N LEU A 351 -17.09 9.12 -28.32
CA LEU A 351 -17.19 7.67 -28.41
C LEU A 351 -15.80 7.08 -28.69
N ALA A 352 -15.28 6.28 -27.75
CA ALA A 352 -14.01 5.58 -27.86
C ALA A 352 -14.20 4.23 -28.56
N GLU A 353 -14.26 4.24 -29.89
CA GLU A 353 -14.36 3.05 -30.74
C GLU A 353 -13.15 2.95 -31.67
N ASN A 354 -12.74 1.71 -31.99
CA ASN A 354 -11.62 1.40 -32.89
C ASN A 354 -10.28 2.02 -32.42
N THR A 355 -10.06 2.07 -31.11
CA THR A 355 -8.87 2.67 -30.52
C THR A 355 -7.74 1.64 -30.34
N PHE A 356 -6.49 2.10 -30.17
CA PHE A 356 -5.35 1.20 -29.94
C PHE A 356 -5.50 0.36 -28.65
N ILE A 357 -6.32 0.82 -27.70
CA ILE A 357 -6.61 0.15 -26.43
C ILE A 357 -7.27 -1.22 -26.66
N GLU A 358 -8.04 -1.38 -27.75
CA GLU A 358 -8.67 -2.67 -28.08
C GLU A 358 -7.65 -3.79 -28.33
N LYS A 359 -6.38 -3.43 -28.59
CA LYS A 359 -5.27 -4.37 -28.74
C LYS A 359 -4.58 -4.73 -27.41
N PHE A 360 -4.90 -4.04 -26.31
CA PHE A 360 -4.32 -4.33 -25.00
C PHE A 360 -5.00 -5.54 -24.36
N PRO A 361 -4.25 -6.53 -23.85
CA PRO A 361 -4.84 -7.64 -23.12
C PRO A 361 -5.44 -7.16 -21.79
N LEU A 362 -6.70 -7.52 -21.54
CA LEU A 362 -7.35 -7.29 -20.25
C LEU A 362 -6.75 -8.26 -19.22
N ASN A 363 -5.76 -7.80 -18.47
CA ASN A 363 -5.08 -8.57 -17.42
C ASN A 363 -5.88 -8.69 -16.10
N ARG A 364 -7.00 -7.99 -15.94
CA ARG A 364 -7.86 -8.01 -14.74
C ARG A 364 -9.34 -8.08 -15.12
N GLY A 365 -10.01 -9.19 -14.83
CA GLY A 365 -11.42 -9.42 -15.19
C GLY A 365 -12.47 -8.50 -14.54
N TYR A 366 -12.06 -7.63 -13.60
CA TYR A 366 -12.95 -6.65 -12.94
C TYR A 366 -12.71 -5.21 -13.39
N ILE A 367 -11.64 -4.92 -14.15
CA ILE A 367 -11.40 -3.57 -14.65
C ILE A 367 -12.00 -3.44 -16.04
N SER A 368 -12.83 -2.41 -16.21
CA SER A 368 -13.42 -2.06 -17.50
C SER A 368 -12.31 -1.53 -18.43
N ILE A 369 -12.39 -1.84 -19.72
CA ILE A 369 -11.54 -1.20 -20.74
C ILE A 369 -11.57 0.35 -20.63
N ASN A 370 -12.64 0.91 -20.05
CA ASN A 370 -12.79 2.35 -19.75
C ASN A 370 -11.63 2.95 -18.96
N THR A 371 -10.96 2.18 -18.11
CA THR A 371 -9.85 2.71 -17.29
C THR A 371 -8.69 3.16 -18.18
N TYR A 372 -8.51 2.52 -19.34
CA TYR A 372 -7.55 2.95 -20.36
C TYR A 372 -7.99 4.15 -21.19
N TYR A 373 -9.27 4.56 -21.21
CA TYR A 373 -9.77 5.61 -22.11
C TYR A 373 -9.11 6.98 -21.91
N ARG A 374 -8.49 7.23 -20.75
CA ARG A 374 -7.64 8.41 -20.56
C ARG A 374 -6.45 8.44 -21.52
N LEU A 375 -5.94 7.29 -21.97
CA LEU A 375 -4.80 7.19 -22.88
C LEU A 375 -5.13 7.51 -24.34
N VAL A 376 -6.41 7.66 -24.71
CA VAL A 376 -6.84 8.03 -26.07
C VAL A 376 -7.37 9.46 -26.18
N MET A 377 -7.35 10.21 -25.08
CA MET A 377 -7.96 11.54 -25.02
C MET A 377 -7.44 12.49 -26.11
N GLN A 378 -6.14 12.40 -26.43
CA GLN A 378 -5.48 13.18 -27.47
C GLN A 378 -5.98 12.89 -28.90
N ASP A 379 -6.47 11.68 -29.15
CA ASP A 379 -6.94 11.27 -30.49
C ASP A 379 -8.40 11.68 -30.71
N LEU A 380 -9.15 11.87 -29.62
CA LEU A 380 -10.60 12.14 -29.66
C LEU A 380 -10.92 13.64 -29.63
N PHE A 381 -10.04 14.46 -29.04
CA PHE A 381 -10.32 15.88 -28.82
C PHE A 381 -9.90 16.75 -30.00
N PRO A 382 -10.59 17.89 -30.23
CA PRO A 382 -10.14 18.85 -31.22
C PRO A 382 -8.79 19.45 -30.81
N ALA A 383 -7.97 19.86 -31.79
CA ALA A 383 -6.64 20.42 -31.56
C ALA A 383 -6.61 21.68 -30.68
N SER A 384 -7.76 22.35 -30.48
CA SER A 384 -7.90 23.47 -29.56
C SER A 384 -7.83 23.07 -28.07
N VAL A 385 -7.99 21.78 -27.75
CA VAL A 385 -7.86 21.25 -26.38
C VAL A 385 -6.40 20.85 -26.16
N SER A 386 -5.58 21.82 -25.76
CA SER A 386 -4.14 21.64 -25.55
C SER A 386 -3.75 21.25 -24.11
N ARG A 387 -4.62 21.53 -23.14
CA ARG A 387 -4.42 21.25 -21.72
C ARG A 387 -5.73 20.78 -21.10
N VAL A 388 -5.65 19.85 -20.16
CA VAL A 388 -6.81 19.25 -19.49
C VAL A 388 -6.54 18.94 -18.02
N ILE A 389 -7.60 18.88 -17.21
CA ILE A 389 -7.60 18.16 -15.93
C ILE A 389 -8.41 16.88 -16.14
N TYR A 390 -7.75 15.73 -16.07
CA TYR A 390 -8.44 14.44 -16.00
C TYR A 390 -8.91 14.19 -14.57
N LEU A 391 -10.18 13.78 -14.41
CA LEU A 391 -10.81 13.43 -13.14
C LEU A 391 -11.53 12.07 -13.23
N ASP A 392 -11.23 11.18 -12.29
CA ASP A 392 -12.04 9.98 -12.07
C ASP A 392 -13.43 10.35 -11.53
N SER A 393 -14.40 9.44 -11.70
CA SER A 393 -15.82 9.68 -11.37
C SER A 393 -16.16 9.44 -9.89
N ASP A 394 -15.20 9.01 -9.09
CA ASP A 394 -15.34 8.60 -7.69
C ASP A 394 -14.55 9.52 -6.74
N ILE A 395 -14.67 10.81 -7.01
CA ILE A 395 -14.04 11.89 -6.25
C ILE A 395 -15.10 12.92 -5.80
N ILE A 396 -14.72 13.79 -4.87
CA ILE A 396 -15.47 15.00 -4.52
C ILE A 396 -14.51 16.17 -4.47
N ILE A 397 -14.81 17.21 -5.24
CA ILE A 397 -14.07 18.46 -5.26
C ILE A 397 -14.49 19.28 -4.02
N CYS A 398 -13.51 19.80 -3.29
CA CYS A 398 -13.65 20.53 -2.03
C CYS A 398 -13.06 21.95 -2.08
N ASP A 399 -12.44 22.32 -3.21
CA ASP A 399 -11.91 23.66 -3.46
C ASP A 399 -12.07 24.04 -4.94
N ASP A 400 -11.83 25.32 -5.23
CA ASP A 400 -11.92 25.88 -6.57
C ASP A 400 -10.91 25.23 -7.53
N ILE A 401 -11.42 24.58 -8.59
CA ILE A 401 -10.61 23.83 -9.56
C ILE A 401 -9.71 24.74 -10.40
N THR A 402 -10.01 26.05 -10.48
CA THR A 402 -9.15 27.04 -11.16
C THR A 402 -7.75 27.06 -10.55
N LYS A 403 -7.63 26.79 -9.25
CA LYS A 403 -6.33 26.72 -8.56
C LYS A 403 -5.48 25.59 -9.10
N LEU A 404 -6.06 24.40 -9.30
CA LEU A 404 -5.37 23.26 -9.93
C LEU A 404 -5.02 23.57 -11.38
N TRP A 405 -5.97 24.11 -12.15
CA TRP A 405 -5.76 24.48 -13.55
C TRP A 405 -4.55 25.41 -13.74
N ASN A 406 -4.44 26.40 -12.86
CA ASN A 406 -3.42 27.44 -12.89
C ASN A 406 -2.05 27.01 -12.38
N ILE A 407 -1.87 25.77 -11.89
CA ILE A 407 -0.55 25.30 -11.46
C ILE A 407 0.38 25.26 -12.67
N ASP A 408 1.48 25.99 -12.59
CA ASP A 408 2.58 25.87 -13.56
C ASP A 408 3.29 24.52 -13.33
N LEU A 409 3.31 23.69 -14.38
CA LEU A 409 3.99 22.40 -14.35
C LEU A 409 5.52 22.54 -14.41
N GLY A 410 6.08 23.75 -14.52
CA GLY A 410 7.52 24.00 -14.54
C GLY A 410 8.18 23.35 -15.75
N GLY A 411 7.47 23.35 -16.88
CA GLY A 411 7.89 22.68 -18.10
C GLY A 411 7.74 21.16 -18.09
N LYS A 412 7.14 20.54 -17.07
CA LYS A 412 6.72 19.14 -17.10
C LYS A 412 5.42 18.96 -17.88
N ILE A 413 5.08 17.71 -18.22
CA ILE A 413 3.94 17.38 -19.08
C ILE A 413 2.72 16.99 -18.24
N VAL A 414 2.92 16.21 -17.18
CA VAL A 414 1.84 15.70 -16.33
C VAL A 414 2.05 16.15 -14.89
N GLY A 415 1.05 16.79 -14.30
CA GLY A 415 0.92 17.00 -12.86
C GLY A 415 0.09 15.90 -12.24
N GLY A 416 0.61 15.22 -11.21
CA GLY A 416 -0.11 14.19 -10.46
C GLY A 416 0.28 14.18 -8.98
N CYS A 417 -0.58 13.63 -8.13
CA CYS A 417 -0.29 13.46 -6.70
C CYS A 417 0.28 12.06 -6.43
N LEU A 418 1.17 11.94 -5.44
CA LEU A 418 1.75 10.65 -5.04
C LEU A 418 0.67 9.65 -4.62
N ASP A 419 0.84 8.39 -5.03
CA ASP A 419 -0.09 7.30 -4.71
C ASP A 419 0.20 6.72 -3.31
N GLU A 420 -0.85 6.30 -2.60
CA GLU A 420 -0.74 5.65 -1.28
C GLU A 420 0.08 4.35 -1.29
N GLY A 421 0.12 3.64 -2.42
CA GLY A 421 0.98 2.47 -2.64
C GLY A 421 2.23 2.78 -3.45
N GLY A 422 2.54 4.06 -3.66
CA GLY A 422 3.51 4.53 -4.64
C GLY A 422 4.92 3.96 -4.45
N VAL A 423 5.38 3.77 -3.21
CA VAL A 423 6.71 3.20 -2.93
C VAL A 423 6.84 1.79 -3.50
N LEU A 424 5.87 0.91 -3.20
CA LEU A 424 5.87 -0.47 -3.70
C LEU A 424 5.74 -0.51 -5.23
N GLN A 425 4.89 0.33 -5.80
CA GLN A 425 4.70 0.37 -7.26
C GLN A 425 5.94 0.91 -7.97
N SER A 426 6.59 1.94 -7.41
CA SER A 426 7.83 2.51 -7.93
C SER A 426 8.95 1.46 -7.92
N ARG A 427 9.10 0.70 -6.83
CA ARG A 427 10.07 -0.41 -6.74
C ARG A 427 9.77 -1.52 -7.74
N ARG A 428 8.50 -1.90 -7.91
CA ARG A 428 8.08 -2.91 -8.93
C ARG A 428 8.47 -2.47 -10.35
N LEU A 429 8.27 -1.20 -10.69
CA LEU A 429 8.48 -0.70 -12.06
C LEU A 429 9.93 -0.33 -12.36
N PHE A 430 10.67 0.17 -11.37
CA PHE A 430 11.97 0.81 -11.58
C PHE A 430 13.11 0.22 -10.72
N GLY A 431 12.83 -0.82 -9.93
CA GLY A 431 13.78 -1.45 -9.02
C GLY A 431 14.22 -0.52 -7.88
N ASN A 432 15.38 -0.78 -7.28
CA ASN A 432 15.88 -0.02 -6.12
C ASN A 432 16.46 1.36 -6.45
N LYS A 433 16.45 1.76 -7.73
CA LYS A 433 16.81 3.12 -8.17
C LYS A 433 15.62 4.08 -8.22
N ALA A 434 14.45 3.65 -7.74
CA ALA A 434 13.22 4.43 -7.83
C ALA A 434 13.20 5.59 -6.82
N ASN A 435 12.71 6.75 -7.24
CA ASN A 435 12.66 8.00 -6.47
C ASN A 435 11.28 8.26 -5.81
N ASN A 436 10.45 7.22 -5.66
CA ASN A 436 9.11 7.29 -5.05
C ASN A 436 8.15 8.33 -5.68
N THR A 437 8.36 8.73 -6.95
CA THR A 437 7.50 9.72 -7.64
C THR A 437 6.28 9.09 -8.32
N TYR A 438 5.87 7.90 -7.89
CA TYR A 438 4.76 7.20 -8.52
C TYR A 438 3.42 7.88 -8.14
N VAL A 439 2.72 8.40 -9.14
CA VAL A 439 1.48 9.18 -8.96
C VAL A 439 0.23 8.34 -9.17
N ASN A 440 -0.84 8.70 -8.47
CA ASN A 440 -2.17 8.19 -8.71
C ASN A 440 -2.73 8.80 -10.01
N ALA A 441 -3.37 7.98 -10.87
CA ALA A 441 -3.86 8.46 -12.16
C ALA A 441 -5.22 9.16 -12.10
N GLY A 442 -5.94 9.12 -10.97
CA GLY A 442 -7.33 9.57 -10.90
C GLY A 442 -7.51 11.09 -10.98
N ILE A 443 -6.46 11.86 -10.70
CA ILE A 443 -6.42 13.31 -10.93
C ILE A 443 -5.11 13.66 -11.61
N LEU A 444 -5.17 14.14 -12.85
CA LEU A 444 -4.00 14.53 -13.63
C LEU A 444 -4.21 15.89 -14.29
N LEU A 445 -3.27 16.81 -14.11
CA LEU A 445 -3.17 18.04 -14.89
C LEU A 445 -2.25 17.77 -16.07
N PHE A 446 -2.76 17.77 -17.29
CA PHE A 446 -2.03 17.26 -18.46
C PHE A 446 -1.92 18.30 -19.55
N ASP A 447 -0.69 18.59 -19.96
CA ASP A 447 -0.36 19.40 -21.13
C ASP A 447 -0.24 18.50 -22.37
N ILE A 448 -1.37 18.29 -23.06
CA ILE A 448 -1.48 17.43 -24.24
C ILE A 448 -0.60 17.98 -25.36
N GLN A 449 -0.62 19.30 -25.57
CA GLN A 449 0.18 19.93 -26.62
C GLN A 449 1.67 19.61 -26.42
N LYS A 450 2.19 19.82 -25.21
CA LYS A 450 3.59 19.52 -24.92
C LYS A 450 3.93 18.04 -25.06
N ALA A 451 3.00 17.16 -24.70
CA ALA A 451 3.16 15.72 -24.90
C ALA A 451 3.29 15.36 -26.37
N VAL A 452 2.41 15.89 -27.22
CA VAL A 452 2.45 15.68 -28.68
C VAL A 452 3.70 16.28 -29.29
N GLU A 453 4.13 17.48 -28.86
CA GLU A 453 5.37 18.10 -29.34
C GLU A 453 6.61 17.25 -29.01
N LYS A 454 6.66 16.64 -27.81
CA LYS A 454 7.80 15.85 -27.35
C LYS A 454 7.81 14.42 -27.90
N TYR A 455 6.67 13.75 -27.90
CA TYR A 455 6.55 12.31 -28.17
C TYR A 455 5.85 11.99 -29.50
N SER A 456 5.43 13.01 -30.24
CA SER A 456 4.70 12.88 -31.52
C SER A 456 3.40 12.10 -31.35
N ASN A 457 3.37 10.82 -31.70
CA ASN A 457 2.18 9.99 -31.65
C ASN A 457 2.07 9.31 -30.28
N LEU A 458 1.25 9.87 -29.39
CA LEU A 458 1.07 9.34 -28.03
C LEU A 458 0.48 7.93 -28.02
N SER A 459 -0.36 7.59 -28.99
CA SER A 459 -0.96 6.25 -29.07
C SER A 459 0.08 5.17 -29.38
N PHE A 460 1.07 5.48 -30.23
CA PHE A 460 2.23 4.63 -30.45
C PHE A 460 3.12 4.60 -29.21
N TYR A 461 3.37 5.77 -28.60
CA TYR A 461 4.21 5.86 -27.42
C TYR A 461 3.67 5.03 -26.24
N TYR A 462 2.38 5.15 -25.92
CA TYR A 462 1.73 4.35 -24.87
C TYR A 462 1.72 2.85 -25.21
N SER A 463 1.54 2.50 -26.49
CA SER A 463 1.64 1.11 -26.95
C SER A 463 3.05 0.54 -26.73
N GLU A 464 4.09 1.30 -27.07
CA GLU A 464 5.47 0.89 -26.82
C GLU A 464 5.75 0.73 -25.32
N VAL A 465 5.33 1.70 -24.51
CA VAL A 465 5.46 1.65 -23.04
C VAL A 465 4.80 0.38 -22.51
N PHE A 466 3.59 0.07 -22.98
CA PHE A 466 2.87 -1.13 -22.59
C PHE A 466 3.63 -2.41 -22.96
N TYR A 467 3.97 -2.60 -24.24
CA TYR A 467 4.57 -3.86 -24.68
C TYR A 467 6.02 -4.06 -24.18
N LYS A 468 6.79 -2.99 -24.01
CA LYS A 468 8.16 -3.07 -23.43
C LYS A 468 8.15 -3.42 -21.94
N ASN A 469 7.05 -3.17 -21.23
CA ASN A 469 6.94 -3.35 -19.78
C ASN A 469 5.81 -4.30 -19.36
N GLN A 470 5.21 -5.04 -20.30
CA GLN A 470 4.06 -5.91 -20.06
C GLN A 470 4.22 -6.86 -18.86
N PRO A 471 5.41 -7.48 -18.61
CA PRO A 471 5.65 -8.30 -17.43
C PRO A 471 5.45 -7.60 -16.09
N LEU A 472 5.66 -6.28 -16.08
CA LEU A 472 5.60 -5.45 -14.89
C LEU A 472 4.23 -4.80 -14.72
N ILE A 473 3.48 -4.50 -15.79
CA ILE A 473 2.22 -3.74 -15.73
C ILE A 473 1.11 -4.52 -14.99
N THR A 474 0.72 -4.00 -13.82
CA THR A 474 -0.35 -4.55 -12.98
C THR A 474 -1.47 -3.55 -12.71
N LEU A 475 -1.19 -2.25 -12.67
CA LEU A 475 -2.15 -1.15 -12.46
C LEU A 475 -2.52 -0.42 -13.77
N GLN A 476 -2.38 -1.12 -14.89
CA GLN A 476 -2.93 -0.72 -16.19
C GLN A 476 -2.46 0.68 -16.64
N ASP A 477 -3.37 1.58 -16.97
CA ASP A 477 -3.11 2.95 -17.40
C ASP A 477 -2.28 3.75 -16.39
N GLN A 478 -2.46 3.53 -15.08
CA GLN A 478 -1.66 4.22 -14.07
C GLN A 478 -0.18 3.84 -14.18
N ASP A 479 0.13 2.56 -14.42
CA ASP A 479 1.51 2.13 -14.68
C ASP A 479 2.05 2.73 -15.98
N ILE A 480 1.25 2.72 -17.05
CA ILE A 480 1.65 3.26 -18.35
C ILE A 480 2.01 4.74 -18.21
N ILE A 481 1.17 5.54 -17.54
CA ILE A 481 1.40 6.97 -17.31
C ILE A 481 2.68 7.19 -16.49
N ASN A 482 2.87 6.42 -15.42
CA ASN A 482 4.06 6.56 -14.57
C ASN A 482 5.35 6.15 -15.27
N ILE A 483 5.31 5.18 -16.18
CA ILE A 483 6.48 4.80 -16.99
C ILE A 483 6.72 5.85 -18.08
N ALA A 484 5.68 6.23 -18.82
CA ALA A 484 5.75 7.19 -19.92
C ALA A 484 6.28 8.55 -19.46
N TYR A 485 5.76 9.06 -18.35
CA TYR A 485 6.07 10.42 -17.90
C TYR A 485 7.02 10.47 -16.71
N LYS A 486 7.77 9.39 -16.42
CA LYS A 486 8.69 9.34 -15.28
C LYS A 486 9.56 10.59 -15.13
N ASP A 487 10.11 11.09 -16.24
CA ASP A 487 10.98 12.27 -16.27
C ASP A 487 10.24 13.58 -16.56
N ASP A 488 8.94 13.52 -16.87
CA ASP A 488 8.06 14.65 -17.19
C ASP A 488 6.88 14.80 -16.22
N LEU A 489 7.03 14.26 -15.01
CA LEU A 489 6.07 14.40 -13.92
C LEU A 489 6.38 15.65 -13.06
N HIS A 490 5.33 16.38 -12.73
CA HIS A 490 5.29 17.38 -11.68
C HIS A 490 4.49 16.83 -10.51
N ILE A 491 5.08 16.80 -9.32
CA ILE A 491 4.39 16.31 -8.13
C ILE A 491 3.51 17.42 -7.57
N LEU A 492 2.19 17.20 -7.65
CA LEU A 492 1.20 18.11 -7.10
C LEU A 492 1.09 17.96 -5.58
N PRO A 493 0.66 19.01 -4.85
CA PRO A 493 0.29 18.90 -3.44
C PRO A 493 -0.74 17.79 -3.21
N LEU A 494 -0.49 16.93 -2.22
CA LEU A 494 -1.30 15.74 -1.92
C LEU A 494 -2.78 16.05 -1.70
N ASN A 495 -3.09 17.25 -1.22
CA ASN A 495 -4.43 17.75 -1.00
C ASN A 495 -5.31 17.76 -2.28
N TRP A 496 -4.72 17.78 -3.49
CA TRP A 496 -5.42 17.65 -4.78
C TRP A 496 -5.81 16.21 -5.13
N ASN A 497 -5.39 15.23 -4.35
CA ASN A 497 -5.80 13.84 -4.44
C ASN A 497 -5.68 13.20 -3.06
N THR A 498 -6.64 13.50 -2.18
CA THR A 498 -6.63 12.97 -0.83
C THR A 498 -7.24 11.58 -0.82
N ASN A 499 -6.40 10.55 -0.95
CA ASN A 499 -6.79 9.14 -1.02
C ASN A 499 -7.47 8.63 0.26
N SER A 500 -8.27 7.56 0.13
CA SER A 500 -8.98 6.93 1.25
C SER A 500 -8.08 6.56 2.45
N ARG A 501 -6.84 6.10 2.22
CA ARG A 501 -5.94 5.67 3.30
C ARG A 501 -5.37 6.80 4.14
N ILE A 502 -5.49 8.06 3.73
CA ILE A 502 -5.10 9.21 4.56
C ILE A 502 -6.03 9.33 5.80
N TYR A 503 -7.23 8.75 5.71
CA TYR A 503 -8.27 8.81 6.74
C TYR A 503 -8.41 7.55 7.58
N THR A 504 -7.58 6.54 7.33
CA THR A 504 -7.57 5.27 8.07
C THR A 504 -6.13 4.89 8.37
N ALA A 505 -5.91 3.95 9.26
CA ALA A 505 -4.59 3.38 9.44
C ALA A 505 -4.01 2.89 8.10
N ASN A 506 -2.74 3.21 7.87
CA ASN A 506 -2.01 2.82 6.67
C ASN A 506 -0.82 1.94 7.06
N ASP A 507 -0.73 0.77 6.42
CA ASP A 507 0.35 -0.19 6.67
C ASP A 507 1.41 -0.18 5.56
N LEU A 508 1.15 0.60 4.50
CA LEU A 508 2.07 0.76 3.38
C LEU A 508 3.18 1.75 3.72
N ASP A 509 4.30 1.63 3.04
CA ASP A 509 5.35 2.65 3.14
C ASP A 509 4.85 3.98 2.57
N HIS A 510 4.94 5.03 3.36
CA HIS A 510 4.41 6.35 2.99
C HIS A 510 5.29 6.97 1.91
N ALA A 511 4.69 7.33 0.77
CA ALA A 511 5.36 8.07 -0.30
C ALA A 511 5.53 9.57 0.03
N TYR A 512 4.85 10.04 1.07
CA TYR A 512 4.76 11.45 1.47
C TYR A 512 5.12 11.64 2.94
N SER A 513 5.43 12.88 3.33
CA SER A 513 5.77 13.21 4.72
C SER A 513 4.52 13.20 5.62
N PRO A 514 4.67 12.97 6.95
CA PRO A 514 3.56 13.07 7.90
C PRO A 514 2.85 14.44 7.87
N GLN A 515 3.60 15.52 7.60
CA GLN A 515 3.04 16.87 7.50
C GLN A 515 2.15 17.05 6.27
N ALA A 516 2.58 16.52 5.11
CA ALA A 516 1.78 16.56 3.89
C ALA A 516 0.51 15.70 4.02
N GLU A 517 0.63 14.55 4.69
CA GLU A 517 -0.53 13.70 4.99
C GLU A 517 -1.53 14.41 5.91
N GLN A 518 -1.04 15.03 6.99
CA GLN A 518 -1.90 15.81 7.89
C GLN A 518 -2.58 16.97 7.16
N ASP A 519 -1.86 17.74 6.36
CA ASP A 519 -2.44 18.86 5.63
C ASP A 519 -3.48 18.40 4.60
N ALA A 520 -3.22 17.31 3.86
CA ALA A 520 -4.21 16.74 2.94
C ALA A 520 -5.46 16.24 3.69
N ARG A 521 -5.29 15.60 4.85
CA ARG A 521 -6.40 15.11 5.69
C ARG A 521 -7.28 16.26 6.18
N GLU A 522 -6.66 17.32 6.68
CA GLU A 522 -7.35 18.44 7.30
C GLU A 522 -7.88 19.44 6.26
N ASN A 523 -7.18 19.63 5.14
CA ASN A 523 -7.48 20.62 4.11
C ASN A 523 -7.53 20.00 2.70
N PRO A 524 -8.38 18.99 2.45
CA PRO A 524 -8.49 18.37 1.14
C PRO A 524 -9.05 19.39 0.13
N GLN A 525 -8.44 19.49 -1.05
CA GLN A 525 -9.05 20.15 -2.21
C GLN A 525 -9.80 19.18 -3.10
N ILE A 526 -9.39 17.91 -3.13
CA ILE A 526 -10.17 16.80 -3.71
C ILE A 526 -10.05 15.60 -2.79
N VAL A 527 -11.19 15.02 -2.42
CA VAL A 527 -11.28 13.73 -1.73
C VAL A 527 -11.49 12.64 -2.78
N HIS A 528 -10.61 11.63 -2.80
CA HIS A 528 -10.67 10.54 -3.77
C HIS A 528 -10.97 9.22 -3.06
N PHE A 529 -12.11 8.60 -3.37
CA PHE A 529 -12.54 7.34 -2.78
C PHE A 529 -11.83 6.13 -3.43
N THR A 530 -10.50 6.08 -3.41
CA THR A 530 -9.65 5.12 -4.14
C THR A 530 -9.95 3.64 -3.85
N ASP A 531 -10.36 3.31 -2.62
CA ASP A 531 -10.68 1.94 -2.20
C ASP A 531 -11.87 1.33 -2.97
N SER A 532 -11.84 0.02 -3.16
CA SER A 532 -13.00 -0.82 -3.53
C SER A 532 -14.28 -0.54 -2.72
N ARG A 533 -14.16 -0.06 -1.47
CA ARG A 533 -15.23 0.35 -0.56
C ARG A 533 -15.78 1.75 -0.91
N LYS A 534 -16.28 1.91 -2.15
CA LYS A 534 -16.86 3.16 -2.68
C LYS A 534 -18.04 3.68 -1.85
N PRO A 535 -18.28 5.02 -1.77
CA PRO A 535 -19.25 5.62 -0.84
C PRO A 535 -20.71 5.22 -1.08
N TRP A 536 -21.06 4.75 -2.28
CA TRP A 536 -22.37 4.18 -2.60
C TRP A 536 -22.52 2.68 -2.27
N LYS A 537 -21.48 2.04 -1.73
CA LYS A 537 -21.53 0.65 -1.28
C LYS A 537 -21.79 0.59 0.22
N PHE A 538 -22.54 -0.43 0.62
CA PHE A 538 -22.83 -0.70 2.01
C PHE A 538 -21.57 -0.87 2.87
N SER A 539 -20.50 -1.47 2.35
CA SER A 539 -19.25 -1.72 3.08
C SER A 539 -18.35 -0.49 3.27
N CYS A 540 -18.76 0.68 2.80
CA CYS A 540 -17.95 1.89 2.92
C CYS A 540 -17.99 2.47 4.33
N THR A 541 -16.81 2.55 4.95
CA THR A 541 -16.54 3.14 6.25
C THR A 541 -15.71 4.42 6.14
N HIS A 542 -15.62 5.02 4.94
CA HIS A 542 -14.85 6.24 4.74
C HIS A 542 -15.47 7.39 5.55
N PRO A 543 -14.70 8.14 6.36
CA PRO A 543 -15.29 9.12 7.27
C PRO A 543 -15.98 10.28 6.54
N LEU A 544 -15.46 10.68 5.37
CA LEU A 544 -16.09 11.72 4.53
C LEU A 544 -17.15 11.20 3.54
N LYS A 545 -17.66 9.98 3.73
CA LYS A 545 -18.70 9.39 2.87
C LYS A 545 -19.96 10.26 2.74
N LEU A 546 -20.31 11.01 3.79
CA LEU A 546 -21.48 11.90 3.76
C LEU A 546 -21.32 13.08 2.80
N LEU A 547 -20.08 13.51 2.50
CA LEU A 547 -19.83 14.53 1.46
C LEU A 547 -20.29 14.02 0.09
N TYR A 548 -19.96 12.78 -0.27
CA TYR A 548 -20.43 12.17 -1.51
C TYR A 548 -21.96 12.19 -1.59
N TRP A 549 -22.64 11.76 -0.52
CA TRP A 549 -24.11 11.72 -0.50
C TRP A 549 -24.74 13.11 -0.61
N PHE A 550 -24.13 14.12 0.02
CA PHE A 550 -24.60 15.51 -0.08
C PHE A 550 -24.60 15.99 -1.54
N TYR A 551 -23.50 15.81 -2.28
CA TYR A 551 -23.44 16.23 -3.68
C TYR A 551 -24.25 15.30 -4.61
N ARG A 552 -24.34 14.00 -4.30
CA ARG A 552 -25.19 13.05 -5.00
C ARG A 552 -26.68 13.42 -4.93
N GLU A 553 -27.14 13.94 -3.79
CA GLU A 553 -28.52 14.41 -3.59
C GLU A 553 -28.80 15.76 -4.24
N LYS A 554 -27.79 16.63 -4.36
CA LYS A 554 -27.90 17.88 -5.10
C LYS A 554 -27.95 17.68 -6.61
N ALA A 555 -27.23 16.67 -7.09
CA ALA A 555 -27.28 16.27 -8.48
C ALA A 555 -28.67 15.68 -8.77
N ASP A 556 -29.43 16.29 -9.69
CA ASP A 556 -30.78 15.85 -10.06
C ASP A 556 -30.74 14.52 -10.84
N THR A 557 -30.55 13.45 -10.08
CA THR A 557 -30.06 12.17 -10.59
C THR A 557 -31.08 11.04 -10.47
N GLY A 558 -32.34 11.40 -10.24
CA GLY A 558 -33.43 10.49 -9.96
C GLY A 558 -33.49 9.99 -8.50
N PRO A 559 -34.49 9.17 -8.17
CA PRO A 559 -34.75 8.73 -6.80
C PRO A 559 -33.64 7.80 -6.27
N ILE A 560 -33.25 8.01 -5.02
CA ILE A 560 -32.32 7.13 -4.29
C ILE A 560 -33.00 5.80 -3.99
N SER A 561 -32.38 4.70 -4.44
CA SER A 561 -32.85 3.34 -4.19
C SER A 561 -32.82 2.97 -2.71
N PHE A 562 -33.55 1.93 -2.31
CA PHE A 562 -33.53 1.44 -0.92
C PHE A 562 -32.12 0.99 -0.49
N TYR A 563 -31.38 0.31 -1.38
CA TYR A 563 -29.99 -0.07 -1.13
C TYR A 563 -29.08 1.13 -0.87
N GLU A 564 -29.24 2.21 -1.64
CA GLU A 564 -28.47 3.44 -1.47
C GLU A 564 -28.84 4.15 -0.16
N LYS A 565 -30.12 4.17 0.25
CA LYS A 565 -30.53 4.70 1.56
C LYS A 565 -29.84 3.97 2.71
N ILE A 566 -29.80 2.63 2.66
CA ILE A 566 -29.09 1.82 3.65
C ILE A 566 -27.58 2.07 3.58
N SER A 567 -27.03 2.18 2.37
CA SER A 567 -25.61 2.45 2.18
C SER A 567 -25.24 3.81 2.76
N LYS A 568 -26.05 4.85 2.58
CA LYS A 568 -25.85 6.18 3.17
C LYS A 568 -25.84 6.16 4.70
N SER A 569 -26.79 5.44 5.33
CA SER A 569 -26.93 5.42 6.79
C SER A 569 -25.89 4.57 7.51
N ASN A 570 -25.27 3.60 6.81
CA ASN A 570 -24.27 2.75 7.40
C ASN A 570 -22.89 3.43 7.45
N THR A 571 -22.37 3.67 8.66
CA THR A 571 -21.04 4.25 8.86
C THR A 571 -20.04 3.31 9.55
N THR A 572 -20.49 2.23 10.21
CA THR A 572 -19.63 1.42 11.10
C THR A 572 -19.64 -0.09 10.82
N ILE A 573 -20.48 -0.60 9.92
CA ILE A 573 -20.55 -2.05 9.68
C ILE A 573 -19.34 -2.53 8.86
N LYS A 574 -18.51 -3.34 9.50
CA LYS A 574 -17.39 -4.06 8.90
C LYS A 574 -17.86 -5.44 8.44
N LEU A 575 -17.65 -5.73 7.16
CA LEU A 575 -17.93 -7.05 6.57
C LEU A 575 -16.64 -7.84 6.43
N ARG A 576 -16.61 -9.07 6.95
CA ARG A 576 -15.54 -10.04 6.71
C ARG A 576 -16.15 -11.29 6.10
N THR A 577 -15.48 -11.91 5.14
CA THR A 577 -15.94 -13.18 4.56
C THR A 577 -14.85 -14.22 4.66
N ASP A 578 -15.23 -15.47 4.92
CA ASP A 578 -14.40 -16.63 4.60
C ASP A 578 -15.06 -17.46 3.48
N GLU A 579 -14.56 -18.68 3.23
CA GLU A 579 -15.09 -19.54 2.17
C GLU A 579 -16.58 -19.87 2.35
N LYS A 580 -17.07 -19.97 3.59
CA LYS A 580 -18.42 -20.46 3.89
C LYS A 580 -19.32 -19.39 4.50
N MET A 581 -18.77 -18.37 5.15
CA MET A 581 -19.50 -17.46 6.03
C MET A 581 -19.22 -15.99 5.72
N LEU A 582 -20.24 -15.15 5.92
CA LEU A 582 -20.17 -13.70 6.02
C LEU A 582 -20.31 -13.33 7.50
N TYR A 583 -19.36 -12.56 8.01
CA TYR A 583 -19.37 -11.94 9.32
C TYR A 583 -19.72 -10.48 9.14
N ILE A 584 -20.76 -10.04 9.84
CA ILE A 584 -21.25 -8.68 9.89
C ILE A 584 -20.97 -8.18 11.29
N ASN A 585 -19.99 -7.30 11.44
CA ASN A 585 -19.62 -6.72 12.73
C ASN A 585 -19.95 -5.23 12.72
N SER A 586 -20.64 -4.78 13.75
CA SER A 586 -20.91 -3.38 14.03
C SER A 586 -20.92 -3.17 15.53
N ASP A 587 -20.91 -1.91 15.97
CA ASP A 587 -20.97 -1.56 17.40
C ASP A 587 -22.22 -2.12 18.11
N ARG A 588 -23.24 -2.55 17.34
CA ARG A 588 -24.53 -3.04 17.86
C ARG A 588 -24.84 -4.48 17.46
N ILE A 589 -24.18 -5.04 16.45
CA ILE A 589 -24.57 -6.31 15.82
C ILE A 589 -23.31 -7.08 15.42
N ASN A 590 -23.13 -8.27 15.98
CA ASN A 590 -22.16 -9.25 15.52
C ASN A 590 -22.91 -10.50 15.04
N VAL A 591 -23.04 -10.64 13.72
CA VAL A 591 -23.84 -11.71 13.12
C VAL A 591 -22.99 -12.49 12.11
N LYS A 592 -23.09 -13.82 12.18
CA LYS A 592 -22.44 -14.75 11.27
C LYS A 592 -23.49 -15.46 10.42
N ILE A 593 -23.44 -15.26 9.10
CA ILE A 593 -24.44 -15.79 8.16
C ILE A 593 -23.74 -16.67 7.12
N PRO A 594 -24.29 -17.83 6.76
CA PRO A 594 -23.80 -18.58 5.61
C PRO A 594 -23.78 -17.73 4.34
N LYS A 595 -22.67 -17.77 3.59
CA LYS A 595 -22.47 -16.93 2.41
C LYS A 595 -23.57 -17.12 1.35
N LYS A 596 -24.07 -18.36 1.20
CA LYS A 596 -25.21 -18.66 0.31
C LYS A 596 -26.47 -17.89 0.69
N MET A 597 -26.80 -17.83 1.98
CA MET A 597 -27.93 -17.04 2.49
C MET A 597 -27.69 -15.54 2.33
N ALA A 598 -26.48 -15.06 2.62
CA ALA A 598 -26.14 -13.65 2.44
C ALA A 598 -26.29 -13.19 0.98
N VAL A 599 -25.85 -14.00 0.02
CA VAL A 599 -26.03 -13.74 -1.42
C VAL A 599 -27.51 -13.73 -1.81
N GLN A 600 -28.33 -14.63 -1.26
CA GLN A 600 -29.77 -14.64 -1.51
C GLN A 600 -30.46 -13.37 -0.96
N LEU A 601 -30.12 -12.96 0.27
CA LEU A 601 -30.61 -11.72 0.89
C LEU A 601 -30.19 -10.49 0.07
N LEU A 602 -28.93 -10.40 -0.37
CA LEU A 602 -28.45 -9.29 -1.19
C LEU A 602 -29.12 -9.24 -2.56
N LYS A 603 -29.46 -10.40 -3.16
CA LYS A 603 -30.22 -10.45 -4.43
C LYS A 603 -31.66 -9.95 -4.27
N LEU A 604 -32.27 -10.14 -3.10
CA LEU A 604 -33.60 -9.62 -2.77
C LEU A 604 -33.59 -8.10 -2.56
N ILE A 605 -32.49 -7.54 -2.04
CA ILE A 605 -32.33 -6.10 -1.77
C ILE A 605 -31.86 -5.31 -3.01
N LYS A 606 -31.22 -5.98 -3.99
CA LYS A 606 -30.77 -5.38 -5.26
C LYS A 606 -31.85 -5.25 -6.33
N ARG A 607 -33.00 -5.91 -6.15
CA ARG A 607 -34.21 -5.68 -6.94
C ARG A 607 -34.97 -4.52 -6.35
#